data_AF-A0A930VGI1-F1
#
_entry.id   AF-A0A930VGI1-F1
#
_cell.length_a   1.000
_cell.length_b   1.000
_cell.length_c   1.000
_cell.angle_alpha   90.00
_cell.angle_beta   90.00
_cell.angle_gamma   90.00
#
_symmetry.space_group_name_H-M   'P 1'
#
loop_
_entity.id
_entity.type
_entity.pdbx_description
1 polymer ?
#
loop_
_entity_poly.entity_id
_entity_poly.type
_entity_poly.pdbx_seq_one_letter_code
_entity_poly.pdbx_strand_id
1 'polypeptide(L)' 'MLRQHPFRVLSVVAVLAVALLFLSAPGAEDTSGAWYYISAFGWFGFLLSTLLFLVLLAIVVVQRLRGRHSLRA' A
#
# COMPACT_ATOMS: atom_id res chain seq x y z
N MET A 1 -2.65 -16.42 1.82
CA MET A 1 -1.40 -15.89 1.22
C MET A 1 -0.54 -15.08 2.20
N LEU A 2 -1.09 -14.11 2.97
CA LEU A 2 -0.29 -13.27 3.88
C LEU A 2 0.54 -14.07 4.92
N ARG A 3 0.01 -15.19 5.44
CA ARG A 3 0.74 -16.06 6.37
C ARG A 3 1.88 -16.88 5.73
N GLN A 4 1.80 -17.15 4.42
CA GLN A 4 2.78 -17.98 3.71
C GLN A 4 3.88 -17.12 3.04
N HIS A 5 3.51 -15.96 2.49
CA HIS A 5 4.44 -15.06 1.80
C HIS A 5 4.18 -13.59 2.16
N PRO A 6 4.36 -13.19 3.44
CA PRO A 6 4.03 -11.84 3.91
C PRO A 6 4.79 -10.75 3.15
N PHE A 7 6.08 -10.96 2.88
CA PHE A 7 6.89 -10.00 2.12
C PHE A 7 6.42 -9.84 0.67
N ARG A 8 6.02 -10.93 0.01
CA ARG A 8 5.57 -10.87 -1.38
C ARG A 8 4.31 -10.03 -1.52
N VAL A 9 3.38 -10.15 -0.56
CA VAL A 9 2.17 -9.33 -0.55
C VAL A 9 2.51 -7.87 -0.25
N LEU A 10 3.35 -7.59 0.76
CA LEU A 10 3.77 -6.23 1.08
C LEU A 10 4.48 -5.56 -0.10
N SER A 11 5.37 -6.26 -0.80
CA SER A 11 6.07 -5.75 -1.98
C SER A 11 5.11 -5.41 -3.11
N VAL A 12 4.13 -6.26 -3.40
CA VAL A 12 3.13 -5.99 -4.45
C VAL A 12 2.30 -4.76 -4.12
N VAL A 13 1.84 -4.63 -2.87
CA VAL A 13 1.06 -3.46 -2.44
C VAL A 13 1.92 -2.19 -2.48
N ALA A 14 3.19 -2.27 -2.09
CA ALA A 14 4.11 -1.14 -2.19
C ALA A 14 4.33 -0.70 -3.64
N VAL A 15 4.52 -1.63 -4.58
CA VAL A 15 4.67 -1.32 -6.01
C VAL A 15 3.41 -0.68 -6.58
N LEU A 16 2.23 -1.19 -6.21
CA LEU A 16 0.95 -0.59 -6.62
C LEU A 16 0.78 0.83 -6.08
N ALA A 17 1.12 1.06 -4.81
CA ALA A 17 1.07 2.39 -4.22
C ALA A 17 1.98 3.37 -4.98
N VAL A 18 3.22 2.96 -5.28
CA VAL A 18 4.15 3.78 -6.07
C VAL A 18 3.60 4.07 -7.47
N ALA A 19 3.07 3.06 -8.17
CA ALA A 19 2.49 3.25 -9.50
C ALA A 19 1.30 4.23 -9.49
N LEU A 20 0.44 4.14 -8.48
CA LEU A 20 -0.71 5.03 -8.31
C LEU A 20 -0.30 6.47 -7.97
N LEU A 21 0.78 6.64 -7.20
CA LEU A 21 1.36 7.95 -6.94
C LEU A 21 1.90 8.58 -8.23
N PHE A 22 2.61 7.82 -9.06
CA PHE A 22 3.05 8.31 -10.37
C PHE A 22 1.86 8.65 -11.28
N LEU A 23 0.80 7.85 -11.25
CA LEU A 23 -0.43 8.12 -12.00
C LEU A 23 -1.15 9.39 -11.51
N SER A 24 -0.94 9.82 -10.27
CA SER A 24 -1.53 11.06 -9.72
C SER A 24 -0.80 12.34 -10.11
N ALA A 25 0.45 12.26 -10.57
CA ALA A 25 1.26 13.44 -10.91
C ALA A 25 0.79 14.24 -12.14
N PRO A 26 0.42 13.64 -13.29
CA PRO A 26 0.28 14.37 -14.55
C PRO A 26 -0.87 15.40 -14.61
N GLY A 27 -1.92 15.24 -13.81
CA GLY A 27 -3.05 16.17 -13.74
C GLY A 27 -3.21 16.82 -12.37
N ALA A 28 -2.12 16.99 -11.63
CA ALA A 28 -2.12 17.60 -10.29
C ALA A 28 -2.48 19.10 -10.32
N GLU A 29 -2.19 19.79 -11.43
CA GLU A 29 -2.52 21.22 -11.62
C GLU A 29 -3.80 21.42 -12.44
N ASP A 30 -4.38 20.35 -12.98
CA ASP A 30 -5.60 20.43 -13.76
C ASP A 30 -6.80 20.66 -12.85
N THR A 31 -7.63 21.66 -13.18
CA THR A 31 -8.89 21.92 -12.46
C THR A 31 -10.10 21.28 -13.13
N SER A 32 -9.94 20.79 -14.37
CA SER A 32 -10.97 20.08 -15.13
C SER A 32 -10.33 19.27 -16.28
N GLY A 33 -11.07 18.30 -16.83
CA GLY A 33 -10.62 17.47 -17.96
C GLY A 33 -10.30 16.03 -17.57
N ALA A 34 -9.99 15.20 -18.58
CA ALA A 34 -9.77 13.77 -18.37
C ALA A 34 -8.57 13.48 -17.45
N TRP A 35 -7.49 14.27 -17.57
CA TRP A 35 -6.29 14.11 -16.77
C TRP A 35 -6.49 14.44 -15.28
N TYR A 36 -7.36 15.39 -14.95
CA TYR A 36 -7.79 15.64 -13.57
C TYR A 36 -8.42 14.39 -12.95
N TYR A 37 -9.38 13.74 -13.62
CA TYR A 37 -10.05 12.55 -13.09
C TYR A 37 -9.10 11.35 -12.95
N ILE A 38 -8.21 11.14 -13.93
CA ILE A 38 -7.20 10.08 -13.88
C ILE A 38 -6.25 10.31 -12.70
N SER A 39 -5.83 11.56 -12.50
CA SER A 39 -4.89 11.91 -11.43
C SER A 39 -5.53 11.82 -10.06
N ALA A 40 -6.80 12.25 -9.93
CA ALA A 40 -7.59 12.06 -8.73
C ALA A 40 -7.75 10.56 -8.40
N PHE A 41 -8.02 9.71 -9.40
CA PHE A 41 -8.09 8.27 -9.21
C PHE A 41 -6.75 7.70 -8.73
N GLY A 42 -5.63 8.12 -9.33
CA GLY A 42 -4.28 7.78 -8.87
C GLY A 42 -4.06 8.19 -7.41
N TRP A 43 -4.47 9.40 -7.03
CA TRP A 43 -4.29 9.93 -5.67
C TRP A 43 -5.08 9.16 -4.62
N PHE A 44 -6.38 8.96 -4.84
CA PHE A 44 -7.22 8.19 -3.92
C PHE A 44 -6.80 6.71 -3.87
N GLY A 45 -6.41 6.13 -5.01
CA GLY A 45 -5.87 4.78 -5.07
C GLY A 45 -4.55 4.64 -4.28
N PHE A 46 -3.66 5.63 -4.38
CA PHE A 46 -2.42 5.69 -3.61
C PHE A 46 -2.69 5.76 -2.11
N LEU A 47 -3.60 6.63 -1.66
CA LEU A 47 -3.98 6.74 -0.25
C LEU A 47 -4.54 5.42 0.30
N LEU A 48 -5.45 4.78 -0.44
CA LEU A 48 -6.04 3.51 -0.06
C LEU A 48 -5.00 2.38 -0.01
N SER A 49 -4.13 2.31 -1.01
CA SER A 49 -3.07 1.30 -1.08
C SER A 49 -2.02 1.48 0.02
N THR A 50 -1.70 2.74 0.36
CA THR A 50 -0.79 3.07 1.47
C THR A 50 -1.39 2.67 2.81
N LEU A 51 -2.67 2.99 3.03
CA LEU A 51 -3.38 2.58 4.24
C LEU A 51 -3.40 1.04 4.37
N LEU A 52 -3.72 0.35 3.28
CA LEU A 52 -3.69 -1.11 3.24
C LEU A 52 -2.29 -1.66 3.56
N PHE A 53 -1.24 -1.07 2.97
CA PHE A 53 0.15 -1.45 3.25
C PHE A 53 0.48 -1.34 4.75
N LEU A 54 0.11 -0.21 5.37
CA LEU A 54 0.35 0.01 6.81
C LEU A 54 -0.37 -1.01 7.69
N VAL A 55 -1.63 -1.31 7.37
CA VAL A 55 -2.41 -2.33 8.10
C VAL A 55 -1.76 -3.71 7.98
N LEU A 56 -1.38 -4.12 6.77
CA LEU A 56 -0.72 -5.41 6.54
C LEU A 56 0.65 -5.48 7.23
N LEU A 57 1.42 -4.38 7.19
CA LEU A 57 2.70 -4.27 7.86
C LEU A 57 2.54 -4.44 9.36
N ALA A 58 1.57 -3.75 9.97
CA ALA A 58 1.27 -3.87 11.40
C ALA A 58 0.91 -5.31 11.78
N ILE A 59 0.06 -5.98 10.99
CA ILE A 59 -0.31 -7.38 11.20
C ILE A 59 0.93 -8.29 11.16
N VAL A 60 1.80 -8.12 10.17
CA VAL A 60 3.03 -8.93 10.03
C VAL A 60 3.98 -8.70 11.21
N VAL A 61 4.14 -7.44 11.64
CA VAL A 61 4.97 -7.08 12.80
C VAL A 61 4.43 -7.72 14.07
N VAL A 62 3.12 -7.63 14.33
CA VAL A 62 2.48 -8.25 15.51
C VAL A 62 2.64 -9.77 15.49
N GLN A 63 2.46 -10.42 14.34
CA GLN A 63 2.67 -11.88 14.22
C GLN A 63 4.12 -12.27 14.47
N ARG A 64 5.09 -11.50 13.96
CA ARG A 64 6.52 -11.71 14.19
C ARG A 64 6.90 -11.57 15.66
N LEU A 65 6.34 -10.59 16.36
CA LEU A 65 6.57 -10.38 17.79
C LEU A 65 5.99 -11.52 18.64
N ARG A 66 4.76 -11.95 18.35
CA ARG A 66 4.11 -13.08 19.05
C ARG A 66 4.83 -14.41 18.83
N GLY A 67 5.28 -14.70 17.60
CA GLY A 67 6.03 -15.93 17.31
C GLY A 67 7.36 -16.03 18.03
N ARG A 68 8.03 -14.90 18.29
CA ARG A 68 9.29 -14.86 19.07
C ARG A 68 9.09 -15.11 20.56
N HIS A 69 7.92 -14.78 21.09
CA HIS A 69 7.61 -14.96 22.51
C HIS A 69 7.32 -16.43 22.85
N SER A 70 6.75 -17.20 21.91
CA SER A 70 6.44 -18.62 22.09
C SER A 70 7.68 -19.54 22.08
N LEU A 71 8.85 -19.07 21.64
CA LEU A 71 10.11 -19.84 21.63
C LEU A 71 10.97 -19.58 22.88
N ARG A 72 10.51 -18.71 23.79
CA ARG A 72 11.23 -18.32 25.02
C ARG A 72 10.50 -18.74 26.31
N ALA A 73 9.40 -19.48 26.20
CA ALA A 73 8.68 -20.10 27.31
C ALA A 73 8.83 -21.61 27.20
#